data_AF-A0AAU5ZGU1-F1
#
_entry.id   AF-A0AAU5ZGU1-F1
#
_cell.length_a   1.000
_cell.length_b   1.000
_cell.length_c   1.000
_cell.angle_alpha   90.00
_cell.angle_beta   90.00
_cell.angle_gamma   90.00
#
_symmetry.space_group_name_H-M   'P 1'
#
loop_
_entity.id
_entity.type
_entity.pdbx_description
1 polymer ?
#
loop_
_entity_poly.entity_id
_entity_poly.type
_entity_poly.pdbx_seq_one_letter_code
_entity_poly.pdbx_strand_id
1 'polypeptide(L)'
;MICLLPHCAYLSETSRMLELHRALTQLGIEIRVATHGGPHERLLAEAGIGYDVLGPGLSAARAAAFVGSAVGLGDPRQSMYDDAEIRMYVAAEAEYFRTQGITVAVTGFTLTTLLSSRLAGVRLITEHAGSFVPPVFEHRLLPAPTRPVDPRLKHAPDWLARFLVNRTPNRITAYCGGFNRVAAELGVEGVPSLAALLLGDLSLVPEIPEVLGISAAELAAWTPGKGNRAGARLAAVGPLFAQLDLPIPARVQKFLDRPGPTIYLAMTSTPPTQVRTAIAELSRLDVRILVAGTIHDLGDLATDRILIEGVLPSHLVMPQVDLAITTGGQGSVQTAMAGGTPLLGIPLHIEQDLNVALVERLGAARRARPGTLAPLTTQMLDNPTHAEAAEQIQKLYAAANGPAEAAATIAQEL
;
A
#
# COMPACT_ATOMS: atom_id res chain seq x y z
N MET A 1 -20.64 -16.42 -3.36
CA MET A 1 -20.04 -15.63 -4.46
C MET A 1 -19.06 -14.62 -3.86
N ILE A 2 -17.93 -14.35 -4.54
CA ILE A 2 -16.94 -13.36 -4.11
C ILE A 2 -17.24 -12.00 -4.74
N CYS A 3 -17.12 -10.91 -3.97
CA CYS A 3 -17.05 -9.55 -4.48
C CYS A 3 -15.68 -8.92 -4.16
N LEU A 4 -14.96 -8.44 -5.17
CA LEU A 4 -13.78 -7.60 -5.01
C LEU A 4 -14.18 -6.12 -4.99
N LEU A 5 -13.71 -5.39 -3.99
CA LEU A 5 -14.04 -3.98 -3.73
C LEU A 5 -12.79 -3.10 -3.75
N PRO A 6 -12.19 -2.82 -4.93
CA PRO A 6 -11.10 -1.86 -5.06
C PRO A 6 -11.58 -0.44 -4.70
N HIS A 7 -10.79 0.25 -3.87
CA HIS A 7 -10.97 1.67 -3.67
C HIS A 7 -10.24 2.47 -4.75
N CYS A 8 -10.94 2.82 -5.83
CA CYS A 8 -10.37 3.43 -7.05
C CYS A 8 -9.82 4.87 -6.89
N ALA A 9 -9.79 5.42 -5.67
CA ALA A 9 -8.99 6.61 -5.36
C ALA A 9 -7.48 6.32 -5.28
N TYR A 10 -7.09 5.05 -5.09
CA TYR A 10 -5.68 4.65 -5.01
C TYR A 10 -5.29 3.75 -6.17
N LEU A 11 -4.19 4.10 -6.83
CA LEU A 11 -3.56 3.24 -7.83
C LEU A 11 -3.15 1.89 -7.23
N SER A 12 -2.56 1.89 -6.03
CA SER A 12 -2.09 0.68 -5.34
C SER A 12 -3.21 -0.31 -5.09
N GLU A 13 -4.31 0.14 -4.46
CA GLU A 13 -5.44 -0.72 -4.13
C GLU A 13 -6.12 -1.29 -5.37
N THR A 14 -6.29 -0.44 -6.40
CA THR A 14 -6.88 -0.88 -7.67
C THR A 14 -6.01 -1.93 -8.35
N SER A 15 -4.71 -1.69 -8.44
CA SER A 15 -3.78 -2.61 -9.10
C SER A 15 -3.61 -3.95 -8.38
N ARG A 16 -3.63 -3.98 -7.04
CA ARG A 16 -3.59 -5.25 -6.28
C ARG A 16 -4.88 -6.06 -6.47
N MET A 17 -6.03 -5.39 -6.56
CA MET A 17 -7.28 -6.06 -6.88
C MET A 17 -7.30 -6.67 -8.29
N LEU A 18 -6.61 -6.07 -9.27
CA LEU A 18 -6.44 -6.67 -10.60
C LEU A 18 -5.67 -8.00 -10.52
N GLU A 19 -4.60 -8.04 -9.73
CA GLU A 19 -3.82 -9.27 -9.53
C GLU A 19 -4.65 -10.37 -8.84
N LEU A 20 -5.42 -10.01 -7.81
CA LEU A 20 -6.35 -10.95 -7.16
C LEU A 20 -7.45 -11.41 -8.09
N HIS A 21 -8.04 -10.51 -8.88
CA HIS A 21 -9.04 -10.85 -9.89
C HIS A 21 -8.48 -11.87 -10.88
N ARG A 22 -7.29 -11.62 -11.43
CA ARG A 22 -6.60 -12.53 -12.36
C ARG A 22 -6.38 -13.91 -11.72
N ALA A 23 -5.86 -13.97 -10.50
CA ALA A 23 -5.57 -15.22 -9.81
C ALA A 23 -6.85 -16.00 -9.45
N LEU A 24 -7.89 -15.34 -8.93
CA LEU A 24 -9.18 -15.98 -8.65
C LEU A 24 -9.88 -16.48 -9.93
N THR A 25 -9.76 -15.74 -11.03
CA THR A 25 -10.29 -16.15 -12.34
C THR A 25 -9.59 -17.42 -12.84
N GLN A 26 -8.28 -17.54 -12.62
CA GLN A 26 -7.51 -18.75 -12.96
C GLN A 26 -7.96 -19.98 -12.14
N LEU A 27 -8.49 -19.78 -10.92
CA LEU A 27 -9.12 -20.84 -10.12
C LEU A 27 -10.54 -21.19 -10.57
N GLY A 28 -11.09 -20.51 -11.59
CA GLY A 28 -12.44 -20.73 -12.08
C GLY A 28 -13.54 -20.23 -11.13
N ILE A 29 -13.20 -19.33 -10.21
CA ILE A 29 -14.13 -18.79 -9.22
C ILE A 29 -14.95 -17.65 -9.84
N GLU A 30 -16.26 -17.67 -9.63
CA GLU A 30 -17.13 -16.56 -10.04
C GLU A 30 -16.91 -15.34 -9.12
N ILE A 31 -16.56 -14.21 -9.74
CA ILE A 31 -16.17 -12.97 -9.07
C ILE A 31 -17.05 -11.84 -9.59
N ARG A 32 -17.54 -11.01 -8.68
CA ARG A 32 -18.06 -9.68 -9.01
C ARG A 32 -17.04 -8.62 -8.59
N VAL A 33 -17.01 -7.52 -9.32
CA VAL A 33 -16.21 -6.34 -8.96
C VAL A 33 -17.17 -5.17 -8.75
N ALA A 34 -17.06 -4.53 -7.60
CA ALA A 34 -17.84 -3.33 -7.28
C ALA A 34 -16.93 -2.26 -6.69
N THR A 35 -17.23 -0.98 -6.91
CA THR A 35 -16.43 0.12 -6.38
C THR A 35 -17.30 1.33 -6.09
N HIS A 36 -16.79 2.28 -5.32
CA HIS A 36 -17.40 3.60 -5.20
C HIS A 36 -16.94 4.57 -6.28
N GLY A 37 -16.21 4.09 -7.28
CA GLY A 37 -15.64 4.90 -8.35
C GLY A 37 -14.35 5.62 -7.96
N GLY A 38 -13.78 6.38 -8.89
CA GLY A 38 -12.56 7.13 -8.70
C GLY A 38 -11.67 7.21 -9.94
N PRO A 39 -10.59 8.02 -9.89
CA PRO A 39 -9.72 8.27 -11.05
C PRO A 39 -9.03 7.03 -11.62
N HIS A 40 -8.95 5.93 -10.87
CA HIS A 40 -8.28 4.69 -11.30
C HIS A 40 -9.23 3.60 -11.81
N GLU A 41 -10.55 3.86 -11.91
CA GLU A 41 -11.51 2.93 -12.55
C GLU A 41 -11.11 2.54 -13.97
N ARG A 42 -10.42 3.45 -14.67
CA ARG A 42 -9.87 3.19 -16.01
C ARG A 42 -9.03 1.93 -16.07
N LEU A 43 -8.35 1.53 -14.99
CA LEU A 43 -7.53 0.32 -14.98
C LEU A 43 -8.37 -0.96 -15.01
N LEU A 44 -9.56 -0.94 -14.39
CA LEU A 44 -10.52 -2.04 -14.49
C LEU A 44 -11.05 -2.13 -15.94
N ALA A 45 -11.39 -0.99 -16.52
CA ALA A 45 -11.89 -0.91 -17.90
C ALA A 45 -10.82 -1.33 -18.94
N GLU A 46 -9.58 -0.86 -18.80
CA GLU A 46 -8.43 -1.22 -19.64
C GLU A 46 -8.11 -2.72 -19.54
N ALA A 47 -8.31 -3.34 -18.36
CA ALA A 47 -8.19 -4.78 -18.16
C ALA A 47 -9.39 -5.59 -18.67
N GLY A 48 -10.42 -4.96 -19.22
CA GLY A 48 -11.64 -5.62 -19.71
C GLY A 48 -12.51 -6.21 -18.60
N ILE A 49 -12.36 -5.76 -17.36
CA ILE A 49 -13.11 -6.25 -16.20
C ILE A 49 -14.40 -5.45 -16.05
N GLY A 50 -15.54 -6.14 -16.11
CA GLY A 50 -16.84 -5.54 -15.79
C GLY A 50 -16.95 -5.24 -14.30
N TYR A 51 -17.43 -4.05 -13.95
CA TYR A 51 -17.59 -3.63 -12.56
C TYR A 51 -18.86 -2.79 -12.35
N ASP A 52 -19.39 -2.82 -11.14
CA ASP A 52 -20.54 -2.00 -10.72
C ASP A 52 -20.08 -0.81 -9.87
N VAL A 53 -20.67 0.37 -10.09
CA VAL A 53 -20.45 1.56 -9.25
C VAL A 53 -21.56 1.63 -8.20
N LEU A 54 -21.20 1.52 -6.92
CA LEU A 54 -22.14 1.59 -5.80
C LEU A 54 -22.23 3.02 -5.27
N GLY A 55 -23.45 3.53 -5.14
CA GLY A 55 -23.70 4.92 -4.74
C GLY A 55 -23.43 5.92 -5.88
N PRO A 56 -23.18 7.21 -5.56
CA PRO A 56 -23.08 8.28 -6.57
C PRO A 56 -21.74 8.32 -7.32
N GLY A 57 -20.76 7.50 -6.95
CA GLY A 57 -19.40 7.59 -7.47
C GLY A 57 -18.52 8.64 -6.74
N LEU A 58 -17.21 8.40 -6.66
CA LEU A 58 -16.22 9.36 -6.19
C LEU A 58 -15.72 10.21 -7.36
N SER A 59 -16.01 11.51 -7.31
CA SER A 59 -15.35 12.47 -8.20
C SER A 59 -13.84 12.52 -7.95
N ALA A 60 -13.07 12.94 -8.96
CA ALA A 60 -11.61 13.09 -8.83
C ALA A 60 -11.22 14.03 -7.66
N ALA A 61 -11.98 15.11 -7.44
CA ALA A 61 -11.77 16.02 -6.32
C ALA A 61 -12.04 15.35 -4.96
N ARG A 62 -13.12 14.57 -4.85
CA ARG A 62 -13.44 13.83 -3.63
C ARG A 62 -12.41 12.74 -3.34
N ALA A 63 -11.97 12.01 -4.37
CA ALA A 63 -10.90 11.02 -4.29
C ALA A 63 -9.59 11.65 -3.81
N ALA A 64 -9.19 12.82 -4.34
CA ALA A 64 -8.02 13.53 -3.87
C ALA A 64 -8.14 13.95 -2.39
N ALA A 65 -9.31 14.46 -1.98
CA ALA A 65 -9.58 14.76 -0.57
C ALA A 65 -9.54 13.51 0.32
N PHE A 66 -10.05 12.38 -0.16
CA PHE A 66 -10.00 11.09 0.53
C PHE A 66 -8.56 10.66 0.78
N VAL A 67 -7.73 10.65 -0.27
CA VAL A 67 -6.30 10.32 -0.19
C VAL A 67 -5.57 11.28 0.76
N GLY A 68 -5.88 12.58 0.70
CA GLY A 68 -5.31 13.58 1.61
C GLY A 68 -5.70 13.39 3.08
N SER A 69 -6.75 12.63 3.35
CA SER A 69 -7.26 12.32 4.68
C SER A 69 -6.91 10.92 5.19
N ALA A 70 -6.08 10.17 4.45
CA ALA A 70 -5.70 8.79 4.75
C ALA A 70 -5.04 8.64 6.13
N VAL A 71 -5.02 7.41 6.65
CA VAL A 71 -4.39 7.10 7.94
C VAL A 71 -2.93 7.56 7.95
N GLY A 72 -2.59 8.41 8.93
CA GLY A 72 -1.25 8.96 9.10
C GLY A 72 -1.01 10.27 8.34
N LEU A 73 -2.01 10.76 7.60
CA LEU A 73 -2.04 12.08 6.99
C LEU A 73 -3.12 12.94 7.67
N GLY A 74 -2.80 14.20 7.98
CA GLY A 74 -3.77 15.12 8.59
C GLY A 74 -4.01 14.91 10.10
N ASP A 75 -5.17 15.36 10.60
CA ASP A 75 -5.53 15.30 12.02
C ASP A 75 -6.04 13.88 12.37
N PRO A 76 -5.50 13.19 13.39
CA PRO A 76 -5.96 11.86 13.78
C PRO A 76 -7.42 11.78 14.26
N ARG A 77 -8.06 12.92 14.53
CA ARG A 77 -9.49 13.03 14.87
C ARG A 77 -10.40 13.16 13.65
N GLN A 78 -9.82 13.36 12.46
CA GLN A 78 -10.59 13.41 11.22
C GLN A 78 -11.13 12.02 10.88
N SER A 79 -12.04 11.99 9.91
CA SER A 79 -12.51 10.76 9.28
C SER A 79 -12.23 10.86 7.78
N MET A 80 -11.92 9.73 7.15
CA MET A 80 -11.71 9.68 5.69
C MET A 80 -13.02 9.86 4.91
N TYR A 81 -14.14 9.54 5.56
CA TYR A 81 -15.51 9.72 5.09
C TYR A 81 -16.28 10.59 6.09
N ASP A 82 -17.21 11.41 5.64
CA ASP A 82 -18.19 11.98 6.58
C ASP A 82 -19.27 10.94 6.95
N ASP A 83 -20.03 11.20 8.02
CA ASP A 83 -21.02 10.26 8.52
C ASP A 83 -22.14 9.98 7.51
N ALA A 84 -22.48 10.93 6.64
CA ALA A 84 -23.49 10.75 5.61
C ALA A 84 -22.97 9.83 4.50
N GLU A 85 -21.72 10.01 4.10
CA GLU A 85 -21.02 9.20 3.11
C GLU A 85 -20.83 7.75 3.61
N ILE A 86 -20.44 7.56 4.88
CA ILE A 86 -20.39 6.22 5.49
C ILE A 86 -21.77 5.57 5.43
N ARG A 87 -22.83 6.24 5.88
CA ARG A 87 -24.19 5.67 5.90
C ARG A 87 -24.67 5.28 4.50
N MET A 88 -24.44 6.16 3.52
CA MET A 88 -24.84 5.95 2.13
C MET A 88 -24.13 4.72 1.53
N TYR A 89 -22.80 4.67 1.62
CA TYR A 89 -22.04 3.56 1.04
C TYR A 89 -22.26 2.25 1.78
N VAL A 90 -22.36 2.27 3.11
CA VAL A 90 -22.67 1.07 3.89
C VAL A 90 -24.02 0.47 3.50
N ALA A 91 -25.03 1.31 3.27
CA ALA A 91 -26.34 0.85 2.80
C ALA A 91 -26.28 0.28 1.37
N ALA A 92 -25.59 0.98 0.46
CA ALA A 92 -25.45 0.55 -0.94
C ALA A 92 -24.68 -0.78 -1.06
N GLU A 93 -23.55 -0.92 -0.36
CA GLU A 93 -22.75 -2.14 -0.29
C GLU A 93 -23.57 -3.30 0.27
N ALA A 94 -24.25 -3.12 1.41
CA ALA A 94 -25.00 -4.19 2.05
C ALA A 94 -26.19 -4.66 1.19
N GLU A 95 -26.84 -3.74 0.47
CA GLU A 95 -27.91 -4.09 -0.47
C GLU A 95 -27.36 -4.82 -1.70
N TYR A 96 -26.24 -4.36 -2.25
CA TYR A 96 -25.56 -5.06 -3.33
C TYR A 96 -25.17 -6.48 -2.93
N PHE A 97 -24.65 -6.68 -1.72
CA PHE A 97 -24.29 -8.00 -1.22
C PHE A 97 -25.49 -8.95 -1.15
N ARG A 98 -26.63 -8.47 -0.62
CA ARG A 98 -27.86 -9.29 -0.55
C ARG A 98 -28.41 -9.62 -1.93
N THR A 99 -28.50 -8.63 -2.83
CA THR A 99 -29.10 -8.80 -4.15
C THR A 99 -28.28 -9.68 -5.08
N GLN A 100 -26.95 -9.62 -4.98
CA GLN A 100 -26.04 -10.45 -5.81
C GLN A 100 -25.64 -11.77 -5.14
N GLY A 101 -26.11 -12.06 -3.92
CA GLY A 101 -25.76 -13.29 -3.20
C GLY A 101 -24.27 -13.38 -2.83
N ILE A 102 -23.65 -12.24 -2.51
CA ILE A 102 -22.26 -12.18 -2.07
C ILE A 102 -22.14 -12.79 -0.67
N THR A 103 -21.18 -13.69 -0.51
CA THR A 103 -20.88 -14.36 0.77
C THR A 103 -19.50 -14.00 1.31
N VAL A 104 -18.59 -13.58 0.42
CA VAL A 104 -17.24 -13.10 0.74
C VAL A 104 -16.99 -11.77 0.02
N ALA A 105 -16.60 -10.75 0.76
CA ALA A 105 -16.18 -9.46 0.24
C ALA A 105 -14.68 -9.27 0.50
N VAL A 106 -13.90 -8.97 -0.53
CA VAL A 106 -12.45 -8.71 -0.45
C VAL A 106 -12.22 -7.24 -0.76
N THR A 107 -11.59 -6.49 0.14
CA THR A 107 -11.46 -5.03 0.00
C THR A 107 -10.01 -4.53 -0.02
N GLY A 108 -9.72 -3.71 -1.03
CA GLY A 108 -8.51 -2.87 -1.12
C GLY A 108 -8.84 -1.46 -0.64
N PHE A 109 -8.93 -1.29 0.68
CA PHE A 109 -9.17 -0.02 1.38
C PHE A 109 -10.57 0.61 1.22
N THR A 110 -11.57 -0.12 0.74
CA THR A 110 -12.99 0.28 0.84
C THR A 110 -13.46 0.04 2.28
N LEU A 111 -13.12 0.97 3.18
CA LEU A 111 -13.25 0.79 4.64
C LEU A 111 -14.71 0.72 5.13
N THR A 112 -15.66 1.30 4.40
CA THR A 112 -17.11 1.16 4.66
C THR A 112 -17.56 -0.29 4.66
N THR A 113 -16.84 -1.17 3.95
CA THR A 113 -17.08 -2.61 3.94
C THR A 113 -16.93 -3.25 5.33
N LEU A 114 -16.22 -2.62 6.26
CA LEU A 114 -16.13 -3.05 7.67
C LEU A 114 -17.48 -3.04 8.38
N LEU A 115 -18.41 -2.17 7.97
CA LEU A 115 -19.75 -2.09 8.56
C LEU A 115 -20.79 -2.79 7.68
N SER A 116 -20.72 -2.64 6.34
CA SER A 116 -21.69 -3.28 5.46
C SER A 116 -21.60 -4.81 5.46
N SER A 117 -20.39 -5.37 5.63
CA SER A 117 -20.21 -6.81 5.82
C SER A 117 -20.96 -7.32 7.05
N ARG A 118 -20.96 -6.56 8.14
CA ARG A 118 -21.69 -6.88 9.37
C ARG A 118 -23.18 -6.70 9.23
N LEU A 119 -23.60 -5.67 8.51
CA LEU A 119 -25.00 -5.41 8.20
C LEU A 119 -25.61 -6.48 7.28
N ALA A 120 -24.82 -7.04 6.36
CA ALA A 120 -25.26 -8.05 5.40
C ALA A 120 -24.96 -9.50 5.82
N GLY A 121 -24.14 -9.72 6.87
CA GLY A 121 -23.71 -11.06 7.28
C GLY A 121 -22.68 -11.70 6.33
N VAL A 122 -21.86 -10.89 5.67
CA VAL A 122 -20.84 -11.30 4.69
C VAL A 122 -19.47 -11.40 5.36
N ARG A 123 -18.66 -12.40 4.98
CA ARG A 123 -17.27 -12.52 5.41
C ARG A 123 -16.43 -11.41 4.78
N LEU A 124 -15.69 -10.66 5.58
CA LEU A 124 -14.78 -9.62 5.10
C LEU A 124 -13.33 -10.08 5.08
N ILE A 125 -12.69 -9.99 3.92
CA ILE A 125 -11.27 -10.18 3.72
C ILE A 125 -10.60 -8.84 3.37
N THR A 126 -9.48 -8.50 4.01
CA THR A 126 -8.69 -7.31 3.68
C THR A 126 -7.29 -7.67 3.20
N GLU A 127 -6.71 -6.84 2.34
CA GLU A 127 -5.29 -6.97 1.92
C GLU A 127 -4.50 -5.65 2.10
N HIS A 128 -5.20 -4.59 2.48
CA HIS A 128 -4.68 -3.23 2.53
C HIS A 128 -3.98 -2.88 3.85
N ALA A 129 -4.03 -3.76 4.87
CA ALA A 129 -3.21 -3.60 6.07
C ALA A 129 -1.72 -3.75 5.74
N GLY A 130 -1.40 -4.48 4.68
CA GLY A 130 -0.04 -4.72 4.27
C GLY A 130 0.76 -5.43 5.37
N SER A 131 1.95 -4.90 5.68
CA SER A 131 2.75 -5.34 6.83
C SER A 131 2.33 -4.71 8.16
N PHE A 132 1.40 -3.75 8.20
CA PHE A 132 0.99 -3.06 9.42
C PHE A 132 -0.05 -3.89 10.21
N VAL A 133 0.40 -5.03 10.76
CA VAL A 133 -0.46 -5.99 11.48
C VAL A 133 -0.05 -6.16 12.94
N PRO A 134 -0.94 -6.66 13.83
CA PRO A 134 -0.65 -6.74 15.26
C PRO A 134 0.63 -7.47 15.66
N PRO A 135 0.95 -8.64 15.10
CA PRO A 135 2.22 -9.31 15.37
C PRO A 135 3.45 -8.41 15.16
N VAL A 136 3.44 -7.53 14.15
CA VAL A 136 4.57 -6.62 13.86
C VAL A 136 4.82 -5.63 14.98
N PHE A 137 3.78 -4.96 15.48
CA PHE A 137 3.95 -4.02 16.58
C PHE A 137 4.06 -4.69 17.96
N GLU A 138 3.47 -5.88 18.13
CA GLU A 138 3.68 -6.73 19.31
C GLU A 138 5.15 -7.18 19.43
N HIS A 139 5.81 -7.45 18.29
CA HIS A 139 7.25 -7.76 18.19
C HIS A 139 8.15 -6.53 18.12
N ARG A 140 7.59 -5.33 18.28
CA ARG A 140 8.32 -4.04 18.30
C ARG A 140 9.09 -3.73 17.02
N LEU A 141 8.55 -4.16 15.88
CA LEU A 141 9.17 -4.03 14.57
C LEU A 141 8.88 -2.69 13.90
N LEU A 142 7.89 -1.91 14.36
CA LEU A 142 7.67 -0.56 13.83
C LEU A 142 8.89 0.32 14.18
N PRO A 143 9.43 1.09 13.23
CA PRO A 143 10.50 2.03 13.49
C PRO A 143 9.98 3.28 14.21
N ALA A 144 10.89 4.18 14.61
CA ALA A 144 10.48 5.53 14.97
C ALA A 144 9.81 6.18 13.73
N PRO A 145 8.59 6.74 13.89
CA PRO A 145 7.88 7.35 12.76
C PRO A 145 8.59 8.62 12.32
N THR A 146 8.80 8.78 11.01
CA THR A 146 9.30 10.03 10.43
C THR A 146 8.29 11.16 10.63
N ARG A 147 6.99 10.82 10.62
CA ARG A 147 5.89 11.72 10.97
C ARG A 147 4.96 11.03 11.98
N PRO A 148 5.12 11.30 13.30
CA PRO A 148 4.27 10.67 14.30
C PRO A 148 2.81 11.11 14.17
N VAL A 149 1.89 10.17 14.38
CA VAL A 149 0.43 10.41 14.35
C VAL A 149 0.02 11.42 15.43
N ASP A 150 0.66 11.40 16.60
CA ASP A 150 0.54 12.46 17.61
C ASP A 150 1.60 13.55 17.34
N PRO A 151 1.20 14.77 16.94
CA PRO A 151 2.13 15.85 16.66
C PRO A 151 3.02 16.23 17.85
N ARG A 152 2.60 15.95 19.10
CA ARG A 152 3.41 16.21 20.31
C ARG A 152 4.68 15.37 20.35
N LEU A 153 4.71 14.24 19.64
CA LEU A 153 5.86 13.35 19.56
C LEU A 153 6.87 13.76 18.48
N LYS A 154 6.62 14.84 17.72
CA LYS A 154 7.50 15.30 16.63
C LYS A 154 8.94 15.56 17.10
N HIS A 155 9.11 15.98 18.36
CA HIS A 155 10.41 16.28 18.96
C HIS A 155 10.85 15.24 20.00
N ALA A 156 10.11 14.14 20.13
CA ALA A 156 10.47 13.07 21.05
C ALA A 156 11.73 12.33 20.55
N PRO A 157 12.59 11.83 21.45
CA PRO A 157 13.68 10.94 21.06
C PRO A 157 13.17 9.69 20.33
N ASP A 158 13.92 9.21 19.33
CA ASP A 158 13.54 8.06 18.48
C ASP A 158 13.15 6.82 19.30
N TRP A 159 13.85 6.55 20.42
CA TRP A 159 13.54 5.41 21.28
C TRP A 159 12.14 5.52 21.93
N LEU A 160 11.72 6.73 22.30
CA LEU A 160 10.42 6.97 22.93
C LEU A 160 9.30 6.92 21.88
N ALA A 161 9.51 7.55 20.73
CA ALA A 161 8.57 7.50 19.62
C ALA A 161 8.36 6.05 19.13
N ARG A 162 9.44 5.28 19.00
CA ARG A 162 9.41 3.85 18.69
C ARG A 162 8.69 3.05 19.78
N PHE A 163 8.96 3.32 21.05
CA PHE A 163 8.28 2.63 22.15
C PHE A 163 6.76 2.84 22.11
N LEU A 164 6.32 4.08 21.89
CA LEU A 164 4.90 4.43 21.86
C LEU A 164 4.19 3.84 20.63
N VAL A 165 4.76 3.99 19.43
CA VAL A 165 4.10 3.53 18.20
C VAL A 165 3.92 2.02 18.15
N ASN A 166 4.73 1.25 18.86
CA ASN A 166 4.57 -0.21 18.97
C ASN A 166 3.51 -0.65 20.01
N ARG A 167 3.00 0.26 20.85
CA ARG A 167 2.04 -0.07 21.94
C ARG A 167 0.65 0.51 21.73
N THR A 168 0.51 1.49 20.85
CA THR A 168 -0.72 2.27 20.67
C THR A 168 -1.66 1.84 19.54
N PRO A 169 -1.25 1.15 18.44
CA PRO A 169 -2.14 0.91 17.30
C PRO A 169 -3.44 0.19 17.65
N ASN A 170 -3.38 -0.79 18.55
CA ASN A 170 -4.55 -1.52 19.07
C ASN A 170 -5.24 -0.84 20.27
N ARG A 171 -4.85 0.39 20.64
CA ARG A 171 -5.39 1.11 21.81
C ARG A 171 -6.00 2.46 21.48
N ILE A 172 -5.61 3.07 20.37
CA ILE A 172 -6.14 4.35 19.92
C ILE A 172 -7.28 4.15 18.94
N THR A 173 -8.24 5.06 18.96
CA THR A 173 -9.42 5.08 18.08
C THR A 173 -9.32 6.15 17.00
N ALA A 174 -8.09 6.55 16.63
CA ALA A 174 -7.84 7.51 15.56
C ALA A 174 -8.55 7.06 14.28
N TYR A 175 -9.19 8.00 13.58
CA TYR A 175 -9.99 7.75 12.37
C TYR A 175 -11.26 6.87 12.54
N CYS A 176 -11.53 6.31 13.72
CA CYS A 176 -12.68 5.40 13.93
C CYS A 176 -14.00 6.11 14.32
N GLY A 177 -13.96 7.42 14.61
CA GLY A 177 -15.10 8.13 15.21
C GLY A 177 -16.38 8.11 14.38
N GLY A 178 -16.28 8.41 13.08
CA GLY A 178 -17.44 8.38 12.16
C GLY A 178 -18.01 6.97 12.00
N PHE A 179 -17.12 5.98 11.81
CA PHE A 179 -17.51 4.57 11.71
C PHE A 179 -18.27 4.10 12.95
N ASN A 180 -17.80 4.45 14.16
CA ASN A 180 -18.45 4.02 15.39
C ASN A 180 -19.81 4.70 15.65
N ARG A 181 -20.01 5.94 15.19
CA ARG A 181 -21.34 6.57 15.24
C ARG A 181 -22.32 5.86 14.32
N VAL A 182 -21.94 5.62 13.06
CA VAL A 182 -22.80 4.93 12.09
C VAL A 182 -23.03 3.46 12.48
N ALA A 183 -22.02 2.77 13.02
CA ALA A 183 -22.19 1.41 13.52
C ALA A 183 -23.24 1.32 14.64
N ALA A 184 -23.25 2.29 15.56
CA ALA A 184 -24.24 2.36 16.63
C ALA A 184 -25.67 2.61 16.10
N GLU A 185 -25.83 3.47 15.09
CA GLU A 185 -27.12 3.69 14.43
C GLU A 185 -27.65 2.42 13.74
N LEU A 186 -26.76 1.65 13.12
CA LEU A 186 -27.09 0.41 12.40
C LEU A 186 -27.23 -0.82 13.32
N GLY A 187 -26.86 -0.71 14.60
CA GLY A 187 -26.87 -1.83 15.54
C GLY A 187 -25.83 -2.92 15.23
N VAL A 188 -24.72 -2.57 14.58
CA VAL A 188 -23.64 -3.52 14.21
C VAL A 188 -22.38 -3.30 15.05
N GLU A 189 -21.47 -4.29 15.05
CA GLU A 189 -20.17 -4.16 15.72
C GLU A 189 -19.37 -2.99 15.11
N GLY A 190 -18.85 -2.11 15.98
CA GLY A 190 -18.00 -0.99 15.58
C GLY A 190 -16.55 -1.37 15.25
N VAL A 191 -15.72 -0.34 15.13
CA VAL A 191 -14.27 -0.41 14.91
C VAL A 191 -13.54 -0.02 16.20
N PRO A 192 -13.01 -0.99 16.97
CA PRO A 192 -12.51 -0.74 18.33
C PRO A 192 -11.16 -0.01 18.41
N SER A 193 -10.37 0.00 17.34
CA SER A 193 -9.06 0.68 17.29
C SER A 193 -8.62 0.99 15.87
N LEU A 194 -7.53 1.75 15.74
CA LEU A 194 -6.86 1.99 14.46
C LEU A 194 -6.38 0.70 13.82
N ALA A 195 -5.84 -0.25 14.59
CA ALA A 195 -5.45 -1.55 14.05
C ALA A 195 -6.67 -2.28 13.48
N ALA A 196 -7.79 -2.31 14.21
CA ALA A 196 -9.02 -2.95 13.75
C ALA A 196 -9.68 -2.27 12.53
N LEU A 197 -9.34 -1.01 12.25
CA LEU A 197 -9.78 -0.30 11.05
C LEU A 197 -9.15 -0.88 9.77
N LEU A 198 -8.02 -1.57 9.88
CA LEU A 198 -7.30 -2.13 8.73
C LEU A 198 -7.51 -3.64 8.57
N LEU A 199 -8.14 -4.28 9.55
CA LEU A 199 -8.32 -5.73 9.60
C LEU A 199 -9.75 -6.15 9.26
N GLY A 200 -9.86 -7.21 8.45
CA GLY A 200 -11.10 -7.93 8.20
C GLY A 200 -11.37 -9.04 9.20
N ASP A 201 -12.29 -9.93 8.86
CA ASP A 201 -12.41 -11.24 9.53
C ASP A 201 -11.20 -12.12 9.21
N LEU A 202 -10.67 -11.98 8.00
CA LEU A 202 -9.37 -12.48 7.57
C LEU A 202 -8.61 -11.31 6.93
N SER A 203 -7.34 -11.13 7.30
CA SER A 203 -6.48 -10.13 6.65
C SER A 203 -5.30 -10.83 6.01
N LEU A 204 -5.17 -10.69 4.70
CA LEU A 204 -4.03 -11.14 3.94
C LEU A 204 -2.86 -10.22 4.26
N VAL A 205 -1.73 -10.81 4.60
CA VAL A 205 -0.45 -10.15 4.85
C VAL A 205 0.40 -10.37 3.61
N PRO A 206 0.39 -9.43 2.65
CA PRO A 206 1.07 -9.57 1.37
C PRO A 206 2.59 -9.41 1.51
N GLU A 207 3.25 -10.20 2.35
CA GLU A 207 4.70 -10.17 2.53
C GLU A 207 5.21 -11.58 2.90
N ILE A 208 6.46 -11.89 2.58
CA ILE A 208 7.07 -13.16 3.00
C ILE A 208 7.56 -13.08 4.45
N PRO A 209 7.57 -14.21 5.19
CA PRO A 209 8.07 -14.28 6.55
C PRO A 209 9.49 -13.72 6.77
N GLU A 210 10.39 -13.93 5.81
CA GLU A 210 11.79 -13.53 5.86
C GLU A 210 11.94 -12.00 5.87
N VAL A 211 11.12 -11.30 5.08
CA VAL A 211 11.09 -9.83 5.05
C VAL A 211 10.33 -9.27 6.23
N LEU A 212 9.18 -9.85 6.57
CA LEU A 212 8.35 -9.42 7.69
C LEU A 212 9.09 -9.60 9.04
N GLY A 213 9.86 -10.68 9.17
CA GLY A 213 10.52 -11.09 10.40
C GLY A 213 9.58 -11.80 11.38
N ILE A 214 8.48 -12.38 10.87
CA ILE A 214 7.46 -13.13 11.61
C ILE A 214 7.09 -14.35 10.77
N SER A 215 7.10 -15.54 11.37
CA SER A 215 6.81 -16.77 10.62
C SER A 215 5.35 -16.84 10.16
N ALA A 216 5.09 -17.53 9.04
CA ALA A 216 3.72 -17.76 8.57
C ALA A 216 2.87 -18.53 9.61
N ALA A 217 3.48 -19.48 10.33
CA ALA A 217 2.83 -20.22 11.40
C ALA A 217 2.43 -19.32 12.58
N GLU A 218 3.28 -18.37 12.94
CA GLU A 218 2.99 -17.40 14.01
C GLU A 218 1.89 -16.42 13.60
N LEU A 219 1.90 -15.93 12.35
CA LEU A 219 0.80 -15.12 11.82
C LEU A 219 -0.53 -15.90 11.84
N ALA A 220 -0.53 -17.15 11.40
CA ALA A 220 -1.73 -17.99 11.37
C ALA A 220 -2.23 -18.36 12.78
N ALA A 221 -1.33 -18.51 13.75
CA ALA A 221 -1.65 -18.80 15.14
C ALA A 221 -2.00 -17.57 15.97
N TRP A 222 -1.87 -16.35 15.41
CA TRP A 222 -2.18 -15.12 16.12
C TRP A 222 -3.65 -15.09 16.54
N THR A 223 -3.90 -14.67 17.78
CA THR A 223 -5.24 -14.51 18.33
C THR A 223 -5.47 -13.06 18.76
N PRO A 224 -6.63 -12.48 18.45
CA PRO A 224 -6.89 -11.07 18.67
C PRO A 224 -7.01 -10.74 20.16
N GLY A 225 -6.13 -9.86 20.65
CA GLY A 225 -6.24 -9.24 21.96
C GLY A 225 -7.19 -8.02 21.99
N LYS A 226 -7.21 -7.33 23.14
CA LYS A 226 -8.00 -6.10 23.33
C LYS A 226 -7.71 -5.08 22.22
N GLY A 227 -8.78 -4.51 21.66
CA GLY A 227 -8.71 -3.51 20.60
C GLY A 227 -8.72 -4.08 19.19
N ASN A 228 -8.77 -5.41 19.04
CA ASN A 228 -9.05 -6.09 17.78
C ASN A 228 -10.42 -6.79 17.87
N ARG A 229 -10.97 -7.18 16.72
CA ARG A 229 -12.20 -7.97 16.67
C ARG A 229 -11.90 -9.43 17.03
N ALA A 230 -12.76 -10.06 17.82
CA ALA A 230 -12.50 -11.37 18.43
C ALA A 230 -12.27 -12.52 17.43
N GLY A 231 -12.81 -12.42 16.21
CA GLY A 231 -12.67 -13.43 15.16
C GLY A 231 -11.63 -13.12 14.09
N ALA A 232 -10.86 -12.04 14.23
CA ALA A 232 -9.88 -11.63 13.23
C ALA A 232 -8.75 -12.66 13.09
N ARG A 233 -8.43 -13.02 11.85
CA ARG A 233 -7.32 -13.91 11.48
C ARG A 233 -6.36 -13.22 10.52
N LEU A 234 -5.13 -13.72 10.45
CA LEU A 234 -4.09 -13.26 9.53
C LEU A 234 -3.59 -14.44 8.70
N ALA A 235 -3.24 -14.18 7.43
CA ALA A 235 -2.61 -15.17 6.56
C ALA A 235 -1.49 -14.52 5.76
N ALA A 236 -0.27 -15.06 5.83
CA ALA A 236 0.82 -14.65 4.95
C ALA A 236 0.53 -15.17 3.54
N VAL A 237 0.56 -14.28 2.54
CA VAL A 237 0.34 -14.67 1.14
C VAL A 237 1.57 -14.45 0.27
N GLY A 238 2.53 -13.62 0.70
CA GLY A 238 3.67 -13.21 -0.13
C GLY A 238 3.40 -11.92 -0.91
N PRO A 239 4.39 -11.42 -1.68
CA PRO A 239 4.36 -10.08 -2.25
C PRO A 239 3.21 -9.92 -3.26
N LEU A 240 2.43 -8.85 -3.09
CA LEU A 240 1.28 -8.53 -3.94
C LEU A 240 1.42 -7.10 -4.44
N PHE A 241 1.93 -6.94 -5.66
CA PHE A 241 2.22 -5.65 -6.27
C PHE A 241 1.83 -5.63 -7.75
N ALA A 242 1.70 -4.42 -8.30
CA ALA A 242 1.22 -4.21 -9.66
C ALA A 242 2.21 -4.73 -10.72
N GLN A 243 1.72 -5.57 -11.65
CA GLN A 243 2.42 -5.90 -12.89
C GLN A 243 1.63 -5.32 -14.06
N LEU A 244 1.97 -4.08 -14.42
CA LEU A 244 1.30 -3.37 -15.51
C LEU A 244 1.62 -4.03 -16.86
N ASP A 245 0.62 -4.46 -17.60
CA ASP A 245 0.78 -4.99 -18.96
C ASP A 245 1.01 -3.87 -19.98
N LEU A 246 2.16 -3.19 -19.83
CA LEU A 246 2.59 -2.06 -20.65
C LEU A 246 4.06 -2.23 -21.01
N PRO A 247 4.44 -2.02 -22.29
CA PRO A 247 5.84 -2.06 -22.67
C PRO A 247 6.60 -0.84 -22.10
N ILE A 248 7.91 -0.97 -21.92
CA ILE A 248 8.77 0.18 -21.66
C ILE A 248 8.78 1.07 -22.92
N PRO A 249 8.48 2.38 -22.82
CA PRO A 249 8.55 3.27 -23.96
C PRO A 249 9.96 3.31 -24.58
N ALA A 250 10.07 3.32 -25.91
CA ALA A 250 11.37 3.26 -26.60
C ALA A 250 12.35 4.38 -26.18
N ARG A 251 11.84 5.57 -25.83
CA ARG A 251 12.65 6.68 -25.30
C ARG A 251 13.22 6.36 -23.91
N VAL A 252 12.45 5.69 -23.06
CA VAL A 252 12.88 5.21 -21.74
C VAL A 252 13.95 4.16 -21.90
N GLN A 253 13.74 3.17 -22.79
CA GLN A 253 14.77 2.15 -23.03
C GLN A 253 16.10 2.77 -23.47
N LYS A 254 16.07 3.69 -24.45
CA LYS A 254 17.28 4.43 -24.88
C LYS A 254 17.96 5.20 -23.75
N PHE A 255 17.20 5.66 -22.75
CA PHE A 255 17.74 6.35 -21.59
C PHE A 255 18.42 5.38 -20.61
N LEU A 256 17.80 4.20 -20.39
CA LEU A 256 18.33 3.13 -19.55
C LEU A 256 19.61 2.51 -20.14
N ASP A 257 19.69 2.34 -21.46
CA ASP A 257 20.82 1.69 -22.16
C ASP A 257 22.14 2.49 -22.11
N ARG A 258 22.12 3.76 -21.68
CA ARG A 258 23.32 4.60 -21.62
C ARG A 258 24.28 4.10 -20.51
N PRO A 259 25.58 4.43 -20.55
CA PRO A 259 26.51 4.07 -19.48
C PRO A 259 26.42 4.97 -18.24
N GLY A 260 26.67 4.41 -17.04
CA GLY A 260 26.70 5.13 -15.77
C GLY A 260 25.43 4.95 -14.91
N PRO A 261 25.48 5.35 -13.62
CA PRO A 261 24.44 5.05 -12.65
C PRO A 261 23.11 5.73 -12.99
N THR A 262 22.04 4.97 -12.88
CA THR A 262 20.66 5.41 -13.10
C THR A 262 19.83 5.23 -11.85
N ILE A 263 19.10 6.28 -11.50
CA ILE A 263 18.15 6.32 -10.42
C ILE A 263 16.74 6.31 -11.00
N TYR A 264 15.87 5.45 -10.48
CA TYR A 264 14.44 5.52 -10.73
C TYR A 264 13.73 6.25 -9.60
N LEU A 265 13.16 7.42 -9.87
CA LEU A 265 12.42 8.23 -8.91
C LEU A 265 10.91 8.02 -9.12
N ALA A 266 10.28 7.29 -8.21
CA ALA A 266 8.84 6.98 -8.23
C ALA A 266 8.16 7.49 -6.94
N MET A 267 7.83 8.77 -6.92
CA MET A 267 7.11 9.46 -5.82
C MET A 267 5.69 9.82 -6.26
N THR A 268 4.87 8.80 -6.51
CA THR A 268 3.62 8.90 -7.30
C THR A 268 2.40 9.44 -6.54
N SER A 269 2.46 9.45 -5.21
CA SER A 269 1.38 9.95 -4.32
C SER A 269 1.92 11.06 -3.41
N THR A 270 2.56 12.07 -4.00
CA THR A 270 3.25 13.15 -3.26
C THR A 270 3.01 14.51 -3.92
N PRO A 271 2.97 15.63 -3.18
CA PRO A 271 2.91 16.94 -3.82
C PRO A 271 4.10 17.19 -4.77
N PRO A 272 3.89 17.88 -5.91
CA PRO A 272 4.96 18.17 -6.88
C PRO A 272 6.19 18.83 -6.25
N THR A 273 6.00 19.66 -5.22
CA THR A 273 7.08 20.37 -4.53
C THR A 273 8.12 19.43 -3.93
N GLN A 274 7.71 18.28 -3.39
CA GLN A 274 8.64 17.31 -2.81
C GLN A 274 9.39 16.56 -3.91
N VAL A 275 8.73 16.21 -5.02
CA VAL A 275 9.38 15.60 -6.18
C VAL A 275 10.44 16.55 -6.76
N ARG A 276 10.09 17.83 -6.92
CA ARG A 276 11.03 18.88 -7.37
C ARG A 276 12.23 19.02 -6.44
N THR A 277 12.00 18.93 -5.12
CA THR A 277 13.07 19.00 -4.11
C THR A 277 14.02 17.80 -4.22
N ALA A 278 13.47 16.59 -4.39
CA ALA A 278 14.26 15.38 -4.59
C ALA A 278 15.10 15.47 -5.87
N ILE A 279 14.49 15.88 -7.00
CA ILE A 279 15.20 16.07 -8.27
C ILE A 279 16.34 17.09 -8.11
N ALA A 280 16.08 18.24 -7.47
CA ALA A 280 17.08 19.29 -7.28
C ALA A 280 18.26 18.88 -6.37
N GLU A 281 18.02 17.97 -5.42
CA GLU A 281 19.08 17.42 -4.57
C GLU A 281 19.90 16.37 -5.34
N LEU A 282 19.23 15.46 -6.06
CA LEU A 282 19.86 14.39 -6.84
C LEU A 282 20.60 14.90 -8.07
N SER A 283 20.16 16.00 -8.69
CA SER A 283 20.79 16.59 -9.87
C SER A 283 22.19 17.16 -9.61
N ARG A 284 22.63 17.19 -8.34
CA ARG A 284 23.99 17.56 -7.92
C ARG A 284 24.98 16.40 -8.09
N LEU A 285 24.48 15.18 -8.29
CA LEU A 285 25.28 13.98 -8.46
C LEU A 285 25.51 13.69 -9.95
N ASP A 286 26.59 12.97 -10.24
CA ASP A 286 26.88 12.49 -11.61
C ASP A 286 26.08 11.22 -11.93
N VAL A 287 24.75 11.34 -11.91
CA VAL A 287 23.79 10.26 -12.11
C VAL A 287 22.75 10.62 -13.15
N ARG A 288 22.10 9.62 -13.72
CA ARG A 288 20.88 9.77 -14.51
C ARG A 288 19.66 9.56 -13.62
N ILE A 289 18.58 10.31 -13.89
CA ILE A 289 17.35 10.24 -13.13
C ILE A 289 16.18 9.99 -14.09
N LEU A 290 15.56 8.82 -13.97
CA LEU A 290 14.29 8.49 -14.62
C LEU A 290 13.16 8.75 -13.62
N VAL A 291 12.28 9.70 -13.93
CA VAL A 291 11.15 10.08 -13.07
C VAL A 291 9.87 9.47 -13.63
N ALA A 292 9.20 8.63 -12.83
CA ALA A 292 7.84 8.21 -13.11
C ALA A 292 6.86 9.22 -12.52
N GLY A 293 6.38 10.13 -13.35
CA GLY A 293 5.35 11.11 -13.01
C GLY A 293 3.94 10.54 -13.25
N THR A 294 3.05 10.64 -12.26
CA THR A 294 1.64 10.27 -12.46
C THR A 294 0.83 11.45 -12.98
N ILE A 295 0.72 12.51 -12.18
CA ILE A 295 -0.20 13.65 -12.40
C ILE A 295 0.54 15.00 -12.34
N HIS A 296 1.86 14.98 -12.14
CA HIS A 296 2.65 16.20 -11.96
C HIS A 296 3.19 16.72 -13.28
N ASP A 297 2.89 17.97 -13.61
CA ASP A 297 3.62 18.67 -14.67
C ASP A 297 5.01 19.06 -14.15
N LEU A 298 6.00 18.26 -14.55
CA LEU A 298 7.41 18.41 -14.21
C LEU A 298 8.28 18.61 -15.45
N GLY A 299 7.68 18.80 -16.63
CA GLY A 299 8.42 18.84 -17.90
C GLY A 299 9.52 19.89 -17.96
N ASP A 300 9.38 20.96 -17.19
CA ASP A 300 10.38 22.03 -17.02
C ASP A 300 11.69 21.57 -16.35
N LEU A 301 11.70 20.43 -15.67
CA LEU A 301 12.89 19.84 -15.04
C LEU A 301 13.65 18.86 -15.94
N ALA A 302 13.13 18.56 -17.14
CA ALA A 302 13.75 17.61 -18.04
C ALA A 302 15.10 18.12 -18.58
N THR A 303 16.10 17.24 -18.62
CA THR A 303 17.45 17.52 -19.16
C THR A 303 17.98 16.26 -19.84
N ASP A 304 19.18 16.32 -20.44
CA ASP A 304 19.87 15.13 -20.97
C ASP A 304 20.16 14.05 -19.90
N ARG A 305 20.10 14.40 -18.61
CA ARG A 305 20.31 13.47 -17.48
C ARG A 305 19.03 13.20 -16.68
N ILE A 306 17.95 13.93 -16.94
CA ILE A 306 16.67 13.80 -16.24
C ILE A 306 15.57 13.54 -17.26
N LEU A 307 15.11 12.29 -17.32
CA LEU A 307 13.99 11.89 -18.15
C LEU A 307 12.73 11.82 -17.30
N ILE A 308 11.67 12.49 -17.75
CA ILE A 308 10.38 12.54 -17.06
C ILE A 308 9.34 11.91 -17.98
N GLU A 309 8.63 10.92 -17.44
CA GLU A 309 7.61 10.16 -18.15
C GLU A 309 6.36 10.01 -17.30
N GLY A 310 5.29 9.52 -17.92
CA GLY A 310 4.03 9.21 -17.26
C GLY A 310 4.12 7.98 -16.34
N VAL A 311 3.02 7.22 -16.30
CA VAL A 311 2.99 5.90 -15.66
C VAL A 311 3.93 4.95 -16.41
N LEU A 312 4.87 4.34 -15.69
CA LEU A 312 5.82 3.37 -16.22
C LEU A 312 5.58 1.98 -15.60
N PRO A 313 5.89 0.89 -16.34
CA PRO A 313 5.87 -0.47 -15.80
C PRO A 313 7.06 -0.66 -14.84
N SER A 314 6.93 -0.21 -13.59
CA SER A 314 8.02 -0.23 -12.59
C SER A 314 8.69 -1.60 -12.43
N HIS A 315 7.93 -2.69 -12.55
CA HIS A 315 8.45 -4.07 -12.49
C HIS A 315 9.40 -4.45 -13.65
N LEU A 316 9.34 -3.73 -14.78
CA LEU A 316 10.28 -3.87 -15.89
C LEU A 316 11.42 -2.84 -15.83
N VAL A 317 11.17 -1.67 -15.22
CA VAL A 317 12.13 -0.57 -15.11
C VAL A 317 13.12 -0.78 -13.96
N MET A 318 12.63 -1.14 -12.78
CA MET A 318 13.48 -1.28 -11.58
C MET A 318 14.65 -2.28 -11.76
N PRO A 319 14.48 -3.44 -12.43
CA PRO A 319 15.60 -4.34 -12.72
C PRO A 319 16.72 -3.74 -13.59
N GLN A 320 16.50 -2.58 -14.21
CA GLN A 320 17.45 -1.92 -15.13
C GLN A 320 18.07 -0.64 -14.55
N VAL A 321 17.87 -0.37 -13.26
CA VAL A 321 18.45 0.79 -12.58
C VAL A 321 19.27 0.39 -11.37
N ASP A 322 20.17 1.27 -10.94
CA ASP A 322 21.10 1.00 -9.84
C ASP A 322 20.48 1.32 -8.47
N LEU A 323 19.47 2.20 -8.43
CA LEU A 323 18.78 2.59 -7.20
C LEU A 323 17.35 3.06 -7.48
N ALA A 324 16.39 2.56 -6.70
CA ALA A 324 15.02 3.07 -6.68
C ALA A 324 14.83 4.07 -5.51
N ILE A 325 14.26 5.24 -5.80
CA ILE A 325 13.88 6.24 -4.80
C ILE A 325 12.36 6.38 -4.79
N THR A 326 11.74 6.08 -3.65
CA THR A 326 10.27 6.05 -3.52
C THR A 326 9.83 6.63 -2.19
N THR A 327 8.52 6.84 -1.99
CA THR A 327 8.01 7.17 -0.65
C THR A 327 7.94 5.96 0.28
N GLY A 328 8.22 4.74 -0.19
CA GLY A 328 8.12 3.53 0.65
C GLY A 328 6.74 2.89 0.69
N GLY A 329 5.84 3.22 -0.25
CA GLY A 329 4.56 2.50 -0.37
C GLY A 329 4.81 1.03 -0.68
N GLN A 330 4.03 0.13 -0.08
CA GLN A 330 4.34 -1.31 -0.08
C GLN A 330 4.56 -1.89 -1.48
N GLY A 331 3.66 -1.61 -2.43
CA GLY A 331 3.82 -2.10 -3.80
C GLY A 331 5.10 -1.61 -4.47
N SER A 332 5.57 -0.40 -4.18
CA SER A 332 6.84 0.13 -4.73
C SER A 332 8.06 -0.53 -4.08
N VAL A 333 8.01 -0.76 -2.76
CA VAL A 333 9.07 -1.50 -2.06
C VAL A 333 9.15 -2.93 -2.60
N GLN A 334 8.01 -3.59 -2.75
CA GLN A 334 7.96 -4.96 -3.27
C GLN A 334 8.40 -5.06 -4.73
N THR A 335 8.05 -4.08 -5.55
CA THR A 335 8.53 -4.04 -6.94
C THR A 335 10.05 -3.90 -6.99
N ALA A 336 10.65 -3.07 -6.12
CA ALA A 336 12.10 -2.91 -6.07
C ALA A 336 12.78 -4.21 -5.61
N MET A 337 12.26 -4.84 -4.56
CA MET A 337 12.80 -6.11 -4.06
C MET A 337 12.62 -7.26 -5.07
N ALA A 338 11.48 -7.34 -5.77
CA ALA A 338 11.27 -8.30 -6.85
C ALA A 338 12.21 -8.05 -8.04
N GLY A 339 12.60 -6.78 -8.27
CA GLY A 339 13.56 -6.40 -9.29
C GLY A 339 15.02 -6.58 -8.91
N GLY A 340 15.33 -6.93 -7.66
CA GLY A 340 16.72 -6.98 -7.16
C GLY A 340 17.33 -5.59 -7.01
N THR A 341 16.51 -4.55 -6.91
CA THR A 341 16.95 -3.15 -6.91
C THR A 341 17.00 -2.61 -5.48
N PRO A 342 18.13 -2.04 -5.02
CA PRO A 342 18.18 -1.40 -3.71
C PRO A 342 17.26 -0.17 -3.66
N LEU A 343 16.80 0.18 -2.46
CA LEU A 343 15.76 1.20 -2.27
C LEU A 343 16.18 2.29 -1.28
N LEU A 344 16.06 3.55 -1.68
CA LEU A 344 16.14 4.71 -0.78
C LEU A 344 14.73 5.29 -0.58
N GLY A 345 14.19 5.10 0.62
CA GLY A 345 12.83 5.52 0.96
C GLY A 345 12.75 6.94 1.53
N ILE A 346 11.70 7.69 1.17
CA ILE A 346 11.34 8.99 1.74
C ILE A 346 9.92 8.89 2.35
N PRO A 347 9.74 8.26 3.53
CA PRO A 347 8.42 8.00 4.09
C PRO A 347 7.64 9.25 4.46
N LEU A 348 6.33 9.20 4.20
CA LEU A 348 5.37 10.24 4.55
C LEU A 348 4.50 9.88 5.75
N HIS A 349 4.36 8.58 6.06
CA HIS A 349 3.58 8.06 7.17
C HIS A 349 4.12 6.72 7.67
N ILE A 350 3.58 6.22 8.78
CA ILE A 350 4.15 5.08 9.52
C ILE A 350 4.18 3.77 8.73
N GLU A 351 3.18 3.51 7.88
CA GLU A 351 3.17 2.31 7.02
C GLU A 351 4.34 2.34 6.03
N GLN A 352 4.61 3.50 5.41
CA GLN A 352 5.76 3.68 4.54
C GLN A 352 7.09 3.56 5.30
N ASP A 353 7.15 4.11 6.53
CA ASP A 353 8.30 3.94 7.42
C ASP A 353 8.57 2.46 7.69
N LEU A 354 7.52 1.68 7.98
CA LEU A 354 7.61 0.24 8.23
C LEU A 354 8.14 -0.50 7.00
N ASN A 355 7.53 -0.32 5.83
CA ASN A 355 7.94 -1.07 4.63
C ASN A 355 9.42 -0.87 4.31
N VAL A 356 9.90 0.38 4.39
CA VAL A 356 11.31 0.70 4.19
C VAL A 356 12.17 0.07 5.28
N ALA A 357 11.72 0.11 6.54
CA ALA A 357 12.46 -0.47 7.67
C ALA A 357 12.64 -1.99 7.55
N LEU A 358 11.63 -2.72 7.02
CA LEU A 358 11.69 -4.17 6.86
C LEU A 358 12.82 -4.59 5.92
N VAL A 359 12.95 -3.91 4.77
CA VAL A 359 14.01 -4.20 3.79
C VAL A 359 15.34 -3.54 4.15
N GLU A 360 15.32 -2.42 4.88
CA GLU A 360 16.52 -1.78 5.46
C GLU A 360 17.21 -2.71 6.48
N ARG A 361 16.44 -3.44 7.29
CA ARG A 361 16.95 -4.46 8.23
C ARG A 361 17.70 -5.59 7.51
N LEU A 362 17.29 -5.92 6.29
CA LEU A 362 17.95 -6.93 5.45
C LEU A 362 19.11 -6.35 4.63
N GLY A 363 19.39 -5.05 4.74
CA GLY A 363 20.48 -4.38 4.04
C GLY A 363 20.14 -3.85 2.66
N ALA A 364 18.94 -4.11 2.12
CA ALA A 364 18.57 -3.70 0.76
C ALA A 364 18.12 -2.24 0.63
N ALA A 365 17.96 -1.54 1.76
CA ALA A 365 17.43 -0.18 1.75
C ALA A 365 18.07 0.77 2.77
N ARG A 366 17.82 2.05 2.57
CA ARG A 366 18.01 3.13 3.56
C ARG A 366 16.81 4.05 3.59
N ARG A 367 16.62 4.71 4.73
CA ARG A 367 15.62 5.75 4.89
C ARG A 367 16.23 7.15 4.88
N ALA A 368 15.74 8.00 3.99
CA ALA A 368 16.14 9.40 3.91
C ALA A 368 15.38 10.27 4.92
N ARG A 369 16.09 11.23 5.50
CA ARG A 369 15.53 12.40 6.20
C ARG A 369 15.70 13.64 5.31
N PRO A 370 14.99 14.74 5.57
CA PRO A 370 15.18 15.97 4.79
C PRO A 370 16.66 16.39 4.72
N GLY A 371 17.16 16.60 3.50
CA GLY A 371 18.55 17.01 3.24
C GLY A 371 19.61 15.91 3.30
N THR A 372 19.21 14.63 3.41
CA THR A 372 20.14 13.49 3.39
C THR A 372 20.07 12.66 2.12
N LEU A 373 19.31 13.08 1.10
CA LEU A 373 19.02 12.24 -0.06
C LEU A 373 20.27 12.05 -0.92
N ALA A 374 20.99 13.14 -1.25
CA ALA A 374 22.21 13.07 -2.03
C ALA A 374 23.32 12.22 -1.36
N PRO A 375 23.72 12.47 -0.09
CA PRO A 375 24.77 11.68 0.53
C PRO A 375 24.40 10.20 0.72
N LEU A 376 23.13 9.89 1.02
CA LEU A 376 22.68 8.49 1.09
C LEU A 376 22.66 7.82 -0.28
N THR A 377 22.29 8.56 -1.33
CA THR A 377 22.34 8.05 -2.71
C THR A 377 23.77 7.67 -3.08
N THR A 378 24.74 8.55 -2.87
CA THR A 378 26.17 8.26 -3.10
C THR A 378 26.62 7.06 -2.29
N GLN A 379 26.31 7.02 -0.98
CA GLN A 379 26.67 5.90 -0.12
C GLN A 379 26.11 4.56 -0.63
N MET A 380 24.87 4.55 -1.09
CA MET A 380 24.22 3.32 -1.57
C MET A 380 24.78 2.87 -2.92
N LEU A 381 25.05 3.81 -3.83
CA LEU A 381 25.65 3.51 -5.14
C LEU A 381 27.10 3.03 -5.03
N ASP A 382 27.86 3.55 -4.07
CA ASP A 382 29.26 3.17 -3.84
C ASP A 382 29.41 1.85 -3.06
N ASN A 383 28.32 1.30 -2.51
CA ASN A 383 28.34 0.11 -1.66
C ASN A 383 27.52 -1.04 -2.28
N PRO A 384 28.17 -2.05 -2.89
CA PRO A 384 27.47 -3.13 -3.59
C PRO A 384 26.62 -4.02 -2.69
N THR A 385 26.87 -4.02 -1.36
CA THR A 385 26.12 -4.86 -0.41
C THR A 385 24.62 -4.56 -0.40
N HIS A 386 24.21 -3.36 -0.80
CA HIS A 386 22.79 -3.02 -0.96
C HIS A 386 22.13 -3.76 -2.13
N ALA A 387 22.83 -3.81 -3.28
CA ALA A 387 22.37 -4.55 -4.45
C ALA A 387 22.37 -6.07 -4.15
N GLU A 388 23.44 -6.58 -3.56
CA GLU A 388 23.53 -7.99 -3.15
C GLU A 388 22.38 -8.39 -2.20
N ALA A 389 22.05 -7.54 -1.22
CA ALA A 389 20.91 -7.77 -0.33
C ALA A 389 19.57 -7.76 -1.07
N ALA A 390 19.37 -6.81 -2.00
CA ALA A 390 18.16 -6.76 -2.82
C ALA A 390 18.02 -8.00 -3.71
N GLU A 391 19.10 -8.50 -4.30
CA GLU A 391 19.14 -9.75 -5.07
C GLU A 391 18.81 -10.98 -4.22
N GLN A 392 19.20 -11.01 -2.94
CA GLN A 392 18.79 -12.12 -2.06
C GLN A 392 17.28 -12.09 -1.80
N ILE A 393 16.71 -10.90 -1.58
CA ILE A 393 15.26 -10.77 -1.40
C ILE A 393 14.53 -11.12 -2.70
N GLN A 394 15.06 -10.72 -3.86
CA GLN A 394 14.53 -11.11 -5.17
C GLN A 394 14.39 -12.63 -5.31
N LYS A 395 15.41 -13.40 -4.90
CA LYS A 395 15.36 -14.87 -4.95
C LYS A 395 14.26 -15.44 -4.06
N LEU A 396 14.06 -14.85 -2.88
CA LEU A 396 12.98 -15.25 -1.99
C LEU A 396 11.60 -14.90 -2.58
N TYR A 397 11.47 -13.72 -3.18
CA TYR A 397 10.23 -13.29 -3.84
C TYR A 397 9.90 -14.15 -5.07
N ALA A 398 10.90 -14.55 -5.85
CA ALA A 398 10.72 -15.44 -7.00
C ALA A 398 10.23 -16.84 -6.61
N ALA A 399 10.45 -17.27 -5.36
CA ALA A 399 9.93 -18.53 -4.83
C ALA A 399 8.49 -18.42 -4.30
N ALA A 400 7.94 -17.20 -4.18
CA ALA A 400 6.59 -16.95 -3.71
C ALA A 400 5.66 -16.54 -4.86
N ASN A 401 4.37 -16.88 -4.75
CA ASN A 401 3.35 -16.41 -5.69
C ASN A 401 2.20 -15.77 -4.90
N GLY A 402 2.39 -14.49 -4.56
CA GLY A 402 1.45 -13.69 -3.78
C GLY A 402 0.00 -13.75 -4.27
N PRO A 403 -0.26 -13.42 -5.55
CA PRO A 403 -1.61 -13.48 -6.11
C PRO A 403 -2.24 -14.87 -6.01
N ALA A 404 -1.49 -15.94 -6.33
CA ALA A 404 -2.03 -17.30 -6.29
C ALA A 404 -2.32 -17.78 -4.86
N GLU A 405 -1.42 -17.53 -3.91
CA GLU A 405 -1.62 -17.89 -2.50
C GLU A 405 -2.77 -17.10 -1.88
N ALA A 406 -2.87 -15.80 -2.21
CA ALA A 406 -4.00 -14.98 -1.80
C ALA A 406 -5.32 -15.49 -2.36
N ALA A 407 -5.38 -15.83 -3.65
CA ALA A 407 -6.57 -16.40 -4.28
C ALA A 407 -6.97 -17.74 -3.66
N ALA A 408 -6.00 -18.64 -3.41
CA ALA A 408 -6.23 -19.91 -2.74
C ALA A 408 -6.76 -19.73 -1.31
N THR A 409 -6.18 -18.78 -0.57
CA THR A 409 -6.62 -18.43 0.80
C THR A 409 -8.03 -17.86 0.80
N ILE A 410 -8.35 -16.96 -0.13
CA ILE A 410 -9.69 -16.40 -0.29
C ILE A 410 -10.70 -17.51 -0.65
N ALA A 411 -10.32 -18.43 -1.54
CA ALA A 411 -11.19 -19.52 -2.00
C ALA A 411 -11.61 -20.48 -0.87
N GLN A 412 -10.80 -20.62 0.18
CA GLN A 412 -11.13 -21.43 1.36
C GLN A 412 -12.25 -20.82 2.22
N GLU A 413 -12.60 -19.56 2.00
CA GLU A 413 -13.65 -18.84 2.73
C GLU A 413 -15.01 -18.82 2.00
N LEU A 414 -15.06 -19.34 0.76
CA LEU A 414 -16.31 -19.58 0.02
C LEU A 414 -17.06 -20.79 0.58
#